data_AF-A0A918GBC4-F1
#
_entry.id   AF-A0A918GBC4-F1
#
_cell.length_a   1.000
_cell.length_b   1.000
_cell.length_c   1.000
_cell.angle_alpha   90.00
_cell.angle_beta   90.00
_cell.angle_gamma   90.00
#
_symmetry.space_group_name_H-M   'P 1'
#
loop_
_entity.id
_entity.type
_entity.pdbx_description
1 polymer ?
#
loop_
_entity_poly.entity_id
_entity_poly.type
_entity_poly.pdbx_seq_one_letter_code
_entity_poly.pdbx_strand_id
1 'polypeptide(L)'
;MHNHSDLPVDERGLLIVRADLRVTTDTEVVPEVWAAGDDASVPDLAAGRPGAHTVPDAQHAVRQGRLLAKNILAALRGRPTEDYVHRSLGVVATLGLGRGIFQHRGLVIKGFPAWLMRRGYHVLAIPSRERKTRVFAVWVTALLYGRDIVSLASVQHPREAFVSRGGLRRGEEPAQPGGRRKA
;
A
#
# COMPACT_ATOMS: atom_id res chain seq x y z
N MET A 1 9.16 -3.76 -18.31
CA MET A 1 9.31 -2.40 -17.76
C MET A 1 10.38 -1.68 -18.57
N HIS A 2 10.10 -0.49 -19.08
CA HIS A 2 11.15 0.31 -19.72
C HIS A 2 11.91 1.02 -18.59
N ASN A 3 13.16 0.63 -18.37
CA ASN A 3 14.01 1.21 -17.35
C ASN A 3 14.64 2.47 -17.95
N HIS A 4 14.16 3.65 -17.52
CA HIS A 4 14.68 4.94 -17.97
C HIS A 4 15.83 5.46 -17.08
N SER A 5 16.30 4.64 -16.13
CA SER A 5 17.43 4.95 -15.25
C SER A 5 18.54 3.90 -15.39
N ASP A 6 19.79 4.35 -15.25
CA ASP A 6 20.98 3.49 -15.25
C ASP A 6 21.22 2.83 -13.88
N LEU A 7 20.19 2.78 -13.02
CA LEU A 7 20.31 2.25 -11.67
C LEU A 7 20.16 0.72 -11.65
N PRO A 8 20.92 0.02 -10.78
CA PRO A 8 20.86 -1.44 -10.68
C PRO A 8 19.52 -1.87 -10.08
N VAL A 9 18.83 -2.76 -10.80
CA VAL A 9 17.54 -3.34 -10.39
C VAL A 9 17.59 -4.87 -10.41
N ASP A 10 16.83 -5.51 -9.54
CA ASP A 10 16.67 -6.96 -9.52
C ASP A 10 15.71 -7.46 -10.63
N GLU A 11 15.52 -8.78 -10.70
CA GLU A 11 14.60 -9.42 -11.66
C GLU A 11 13.15 -8.93 -11.55
N ARG A 12 12.77 -8.35 -10.40
CA ARG A 12 11.44 -7.80 -10.12
C ARG A 12 11.35 -6.31 -10.46
N GLY A 13 12.46 -5.69 -10.87
CA GLY A 13 12.56 -4.26 -11.15
C GLY A 13 12.75 -3.39 -9.91
N LEU A 14 13.14 -3.97 -8.76
CA LEU A 14 13.38 -3.22 -7.53
C LEU A 14 14.85 -2.79 -7.44
N LEU A 15 15.11 -1.59 -6.91
CA LEU A 15 16.46 -1.08 -6.71
C LEU A 15 17.28 -2.00 -5.79
N ILE A 16 18.44 -2.45 -6.25
CA ILE A 16 19.33 -3.30 -5.46
C ILE A 16 20.02 -2.42 -4.42
N VAL A 17 19.82 -2.75 -3.15
CA VAL A 17 20.40 -2.00 -2.02
C VAL A 17 21.11 -2.90 -1.03
N ARG A 18 22.03 -2.32 -0.28
CA ARG A 18 22.63 -2.93 0.91
C ARG A 18 21.69 -2.83 2.12
N ALA A 19 22.03 -3.55 3.20
CA ALA A 19 21.28 -3.49 4.45
C ALA A 19 21.22 -2.06 5.05
N ASP A 20 22.19 -1.20 4.75
CA ASP A 20 22.20 0.21 5.15
C ASP A 20 21.43 1.15 4.21
N LEU A 21 20.71 0.60 3.23
CA LEU A 21 19.79 1.28 2.30
C LEU A 21 20.47 2.11 1.19
N ARG A 22 21.78 1.95 0.99
CA ARG A 22 22.49 2.53 -0.16
C ARG A 22 22.31 1.63 -1.39
N VAL A 23 22.05 2.25 -2.55
CA VAL A 23 21.97 1.53 -3.83
C VAL A 23 23.36 1.00 -4.18
N THR A 24 23.41 -0.25 -4.65
CA THR A 24 24.66 -0.95 -4.94
C THR A 24 24.56 -1.65 -6.29
N THR A 25 25.66 -1.61 -7.03
CA THR A 25 25.90 -2.55 -8.13
C THR A 25 26.49 -3.83 -7.55
N ASP A 26 26.85 -4.79 -8.41
CA ASP A 26 27.46 -6.06 -8.02
C ASP A 26 28.78 -5.88 -7.24
N THR A 27 29.47 -4.74 -7.43
CA THR A 27 30.82 -4.51 -6.90
C THR A 27 30.94 -3.30 -6.00
N GLU A 28 30.08 -2.28 -6.15
CA GLU A 28 30.26 -1.00 -5.46
C GLU A 28 28.95 -0.28 -5.12
N VAL A 29 29.04 0.58 -4.11
CA VAL A 29 27.92 1.45 -3.72
C VAL A 29 27.85 2.62 -4.69
N VAL A 30 26.66 2.86 -5.23
CA VAL A 30 26.40 4.04 -6.07
C VAL A 30 26.41 5.28 -5.16
N PRO A 31 27.30 6.27 -5.39
CA PRO A 31 27.41 7.45 -4.53
C PRO A 31 26.10 8.23 -4.48
N GLU A 32 25.73 8.68 -3.28
CA GLU A 32 24.58 9.58 -3.05
C GLU A 32 23.19 9.02 -3.44
N VAL A 33 23.11 7.75 -3.86
CA VAL A 33 21.85 7.10 -4.22
C VAL A 33 21.39 6.16 -3.12
N TRP A 34 20.14 6.32 -2.72
CA TRP A 34 19.51 5.58 -1.62
C TRP A 34 18.10 5.14 -2.01
N ALA A 35 17.67 3.99 -1.49
CA ALA A 35 16.31 3.50 -1.72
C ALA A 35 15.78 2.74 -0.49
N ALA A 36 14.46 2.79 -0.30
CA ALA A 36 13.74 2.15 0.78
C ALA A 36 12.28 1.88 0.40
N GLY A 37 11.60 1.02 1.15
CA GLY A 37 10.20 0.69 0.93
C GLY A 37 10.00 -0.26 -0.24
N ASP A 38 8.85 -0.14 -0.90
CA ASP A 38 8.38 -1.13 -1.88
C ASP A 38 9.16 -1.11 -3.21
N ASP A 39 9.98 -0.08 -3.44
CA ASP A 39 10.82 0.09 -4.63
C ASP A 39 12.27 -0.42 -4.43
N ALA A 40 12.59 -0.92 -3.23
CA ALA A 40 13.93 -1.34 -2.86
C ALA A 40 13.98 -2.83 -2.48
N SER A 41 14.97 -3.53 -3.01
CA SER A 41 15.25 -4.93 -2.68
C SER A 41 16.09 -5.03 -1.40
N VAL A 42 15.53 -4.64 -0.25
CA VAL A 42 16.28 -4.54 1.02
C VAL A 42 16.57 -5.93 1.60
N PRO A 43 17.84 -6.28 1.90
CA PRO A 43 18.18 -7.52 2.58
C PRO A 43 17.57 -7.61 3.98
N ASP A 44 16.98 -8.76 4.33
CA ASP A 44 16.43 -9.03 5.65
C ASP A 44 17.42 -9.83 6.49
N LEU A 45 18.24 -9.11 7.25
CA LEU A 45 19.22 -9.68 8.18
C LEU A 45 18.57 -10.41 9.38
N ALA A 46 17.27 -10.22 9.63
CA ALA A 46 16.55 -10.83 10.74
C ALA A 46 15.86 -12.16 10.37
N ALA A 47 15.72 -12.48 9.08
CA ALA A 47 15.03 -13.68 8.59
C ALA A 47 15.76 -15.00 8.90
N GLY A 48 17.06 -14.96 9.23
CA GLY A 48 17.85 -16.15 9.56
C GLY A 48 18.12 -17.10 8.38
N ARG A 49 17.81 -16.67 7.14
CA ARG A 49 18.12 -17.40 5.90
C ARG A 49 18.91 -16.49 4.95
N PRO A 50 19.99 -16.98 4.31
CA PRO A 50 20.74 -16.22 3.31
C PRO A 50 19.84 -15.78 2.15
N GLY A 51 20.05 -14.57 1.64
CA GLY A 51 19.29 -14.04 0.48
C GLY A 51 17.82 -13.71 0.78
N ALA A 52 17.41 -13.63 2.05
CA ALA A 52 16.09 -13.09 2.36
C ALA A 52 16.05 -11.59 2.07
N HIS A 53 14.96 -11.14 1.47
CA HIS A 53 14.62 -9.73 1.33
C HIS A 53 13.37 -9.40 2.14
N THR A 54 13.27 -8.14 2.55
CA THR A 54 12.12 -7.65 3.30
C THR A 54 10.85 -7.72 2.45
N VAL A 55 9.74 -8.07 3.07
CA VAL A 55 8.43 -8.08 2.41
C VAL A 55 8.01 -6.62 2.12
N PRO A 56 7.43 -6.32 0.95
CA PRO A 56 6.89 -4.99 0.64
C PRO A 56 5.65 -4.73 1.50
N ASP A 57 5.87 -4.20 2.70
CA ASP A 57 4.82 -3.83 3.63
C ASP A 57 5.06 -2.43 4.22
N ALA A 58 3.97 -1.79 4.63
CA ALA A 58 4.02 -0.45 5.19
C ALA A 58 4.84 -0.35 6.50
N GLN A 59 4.98 -1.44 7.26
CA GLN A 59 5.77 -1.42 8.49
C GLN A 59 7.26 -1.30 8.18
N HIS A 60 7.74 -2.07 7.20
CA HIS A 60 9.09 -2.03 6.68
C HIS A 60 9.35 -0.68 6.02
N ALA A 61 8.47 -0.22 5.13
CA ALA A 61 8.64 1.08 4.46
C ALA A 61 8.79 2.25 5.45
N VAL A 62 7.93 2.32 6.49
CA VAL A 62 8.02 3.39 7.50
C VAL A 62 9.30 3.29 8.34
N ARG A 63 9.73 2.08 8.67
CA ARG A 63 10.95 1.87 9.48
C ARG A 63 12.21 2.13 8.66
N GLN A 64 12.28 1.60 7.44
CA GLN A 64 13.36 1.84 6.50
C GLN A 64 13.45 3.33 6.19
N GLY A 65 12.34 4.05 5.97
CA GLY A 65 12.38 5.51 5.78
C GLY A 65 12.97 6.29 6.96
N ARG A 66 12.70 5.87 8.20
CA ARG A 66 13.33 6.47 9.40
C ARG A 66 14.82 6.18 9.50
N LEU A 67 15.23 4.96 9.18
CA LEU A 67 16.65 4.59 9.15
C LEU A 67 17.38 5.32 8.02
N LEU A 68 16.76 5.38 6.84
CA LEU A 68 17.28 6.07 5.67
C LEU A 68 17.62 7.52 5.97
N ALA A 69 16.69 8.25 6.60
CA ALA A 69 16.93 9.63 7.02
C ALA A 69 18.14 9.75 7.97
N LYS A 70 18.31 8.81 8.91
CA LYS A 70 19.48 8.81 9.81
C LYS A 70 20.78 8.49 9.08
N ASN A 71 20.77 7.51 8.17
CA ASN A 71 21.94 7.11 7.42
C ASN A 71 22.39 8.19 6.44
N ILE A 72 21.46 8.88 5.77
CA ILE A 72 21.77 10.05 4.94
C ILE A 72 22.45 11.13 5.80
N LEU A 73 21.89 11.46 6.96
CA LEU A 73 22.50 12.43 7.87
C LEU A 73 23.87 11.99 8.41
N ALA A 74 24.06 10.69 8.65
CA ALA A 74 25.35 10.14 9.08
C ALA A 74 26.39 10.26 7.96
N ALA A 75 26.03 9.85 6.73
CA ALA A 75 26.90 9.94 5.56
C ALA A 75 27.34 11.38 5.27
N LEU A 76 26.41 12.34 5.29
CA LEU A 76 26.70 13.77 5.12
C LEU A 76 27.65 14.33 6.20
N ARG A 77 27.73 13.69 7.36
CA ARG A 77 28.61 14.08 8.48
C ARG A 77 29.87 13.22 8.59
N GLY A 78 30.15 12.36 7.61
CA GLY A 78 31.28 11.43 7.65
C GLY A 78 31.20 10.39 8.77
N ARG A 79 30.00 10.07 9.26
CA ARG A 79 29.75 9.04 10.28
C ARG A 79 29.36 7.71 9.62
N PRO A 80 29.64 6.57 10.27
CA PRO A 80 29.22 5.26 9.76
C PRO A 80 27.68 5.15 9.69
N THR A 81 27.20 4.39 8.71
CA THR A 81 25.79 4.05 8.52
C THR A 81 25.38 2.85 9.39
N GLU A 82 24.08 2.72 9.66
CA GLU A 82 23.50 1.60 10.40
C GLU A 82 22.72 0.65 9.48
N ASP A 83 22.84 -0.65 9.73
CA ASP A 83 22.11 -1.67 8.97
C ASP A 83 20.64 -1.79 9.42
N TYR A 84 19.76 -2.06 8.46
CA TYR A 84 18.36 -2.38 8.71
C TYR A 84 18.22 -3.80 9.27
N VAL A 85 17.83 -3.87 10.55
CA VAL A 85 17.49 -5.14 11.21
C VAL A 85 16.15 -5.01 11.91
N HIS A 86 15.14 -5.76 11.45
CA HIS A 86 13.83 -5.76 12.10
C HIS A 86 13.25 -7.16 12.27
N ARG A 87 13.07 -7.58 13.52
CA ARG A 87 12.32 -8.79 13.84
C ARG A 87 10.82 -8.49 13.85
N SER A 88 10.07 -9.24 13.04
CA SER A 88 8.61 -9.19 13.05
C SER A 88 8.08 -9.49 14.46
N LEU A 89 7.26 -8.57 14.98
CA LEU A 89 6.59 -8.71 16.28
C LEU A 89 5.27 -9.50 16.15
N GLY A 90 5.08 -10.24 15.06
CA GLY A 90 3.89 -11.05 14.81
C GLY A 90 2.94 -10.42 13.80
N VAL A 91 1.93 -11.19 13.43
CA VAL A 91 0.95 -10.82 12.39
C VAL A 91 -0.43 -10.74 13.03
N VAL A 92 -1.16 -9.69 12.69
CA VAL A 92 -2.56 -9.51 13.08
C VAL A 92 -3.41 -9.35 11.84
N ALA A 93 -4.54 -10.03 11.75
CA ALA A 93 -5.48 -9.93 10.64
C ALA A 93 -6.92 -9.92 11.16
N THR A 94 -7.83 -9.27 10.43
CA THR A 94 -9.27 -9.25 10.72
C THR A 94 -10.03 -9.89 9.58
N LEU A 95 -10.92 -10.83 9.90
CA LEU A 95 -11.72 -11.62 8.94
C LEU A 95 -13.19 -11.14 8.86
N GLY A 96 -13.47 -9.93 9.34
CA GLY A 96 -14.82 -9.39 9.44
C GLY A 96 -15.06 -8.65 10.75
N LEU A 97 -16.32 -8.29 11.02
CA LEU A 97 -16.70 -7.65 12.27
C LEU A 97 -16.56 -8.64 13.44
N GLY A 98 -15.86 -8.26 14.51
CA GLY A 98 -15.66 -9.08 15.70
C GLY A 98 -14.78 -10.32 15.53
N ARG A 99 -14.22 -10.57 14.34
CA ARG A 99 -13.37 -11.73 14.06
C ARG A 99 -11.96 -11.29 13.66
N GLY A 100 -10.98 -11.63 14.48
CA GLY A 100 -9.57 -11.42 14.20
C GLY A 100 -8.72 -12.63 14.55
N ILE A 101 -7.52 -12.65 14.01
CA ILE A 101 -6.46 -13.60 14.33
C ILE A 101 -5.20 -12.79 14.59
N PHE A 102 -4.58 -13.03 15.75
CA PHE A 102 -3.26 -12.53 16.09
C PHE A 102 -2.36 -13.72 16.34
N GLN A 103 -1.19 -13.70 15.70
CA GLN A 103 -0.16 -14.72 15.88
C GLN A 103 1.17 -14.05 16.20
N HIS A 104 1.74 -14.42 17.33
CA HIS A 104 3.10 -14.04 17.69
C HIS A 104 3.84 -15.27 18.23
N ARG A 105 4.83 -15.76 17.48
CA ARG A 105 5.60 -16.97 17.81
C ARG A 105 4.64 -18.16 18.07
N GLY A 106 4.56 -18.65 19.30
CA GLY A 106 3.66 -19.73 19.70
C GLY A 106 2.29 -19.30 20.22
N LEU A 107 2.04 -17.99 20.41
CA LEU A 107 0.77 -17.48 20.90
C LEU A 107 -0.18 -17.17 19.74
N VAL A 108 -1.38 -17.76 19.78
CA VAL A 108 -2.44 -17.51 18.82
C VAL A 108 -3.70 -17.04 19.54
N ILE A 109 -4.11 -15.80 19.29
CA ILE A 109 -5.35 -15.21 19.82
C ILE A 109 -6.35 -15.13 18.67
N LYS A 110 -7.57 -15.64 18.89
CA LYS A 110 -8.63 -15.68 17.87
C LYS A 110 -9.89 -14.96 18.37
N GLY A 111 -10.73 -14.53 17.43
CA GLY A 111 -12.05 -13.97 17.71
C GLY A 111 -12.00 -12.48 18.08
N PHE A 112 -12.86 -12.09 19.01
CA PHE A 112 -13.10 -10.70 19.37
C PHE A 112 -11.88 -9.98 19.99
N PRO A 113 -11.08 -10.59 20.89
CA PRO A 113 -9.90 -9.93 21.44
C PRO A 113 -8.88 -9.57 20.35
N ALA A 114 -8.60 -10.49 19.42
CA ALA A 114 -7.69 -10.23 18.29
C ALA A 114 -8.24 -9.15 17.34
N TRP A 115 -9.56 -9.10 17.14
CA TRP A 115 -10.22 -8.03 16.39
C TRP A 115 -10.04 -6.66 17.05
N LEU A 116 -10.19 -6.59 18.38
CA LEU A 116 -10.00 -5.36 19.15
C LEU A 116 -8.52 -4.92 19.16
N MET A 117 -7.58 -5.87 19.28
CA MET A 117 -6.13 -5.58 19.20
C MET A 117 -5.77 -4.90 17.87
N ARG A 118 -6.29 -5.39 16.73
CA ARG A 118 -6.06 -4.76 15.42
C ARG A 118 -6.57 -3.31 15.37
N ARG A 119 -7.79 -3.08 15.88
CA ARG A 119 -8.40 -1.75 15.96
C ARG A 119 -7.56 -0.82 16.85
N GLY A 120 -7.19 -1.28 18.04
CA GLY A 120 -6.31 -0.55 18.95
C GLY A 120 -4.98 -0.17 18.31
N TYR A 121 -4.32 -1.12 17.65
CA TYR A 121 -3.07 -0.88 16.92
C TYR A 121 -3.22 0.19 15.84
N HIS A 122 -4.27 0.13 15.01
CA HIS A 122 -4.49 1.16 13.98
C HIS A 122 -4.70 2.55 14.57
N VAL A 123 -5.45 2.66 15.66
CA VAL A 123 -5.65 3.94 16.37
C VAL A 123 -4.34 4.46 16.97
N LEU A 124 -3.49 3.59 17.50
CA LEU A 124 -2.17 3.97 18.03
C LEU A 124 -1.19 4.37 16.92
N ALA A 125 -1.30 3.76 15.74
CA ALA A 125 -0.43 4.04 14.61
C ALA A 125 -0.73 5.39 13.91
N ILE A 126 -1.91 5.98 14.14
CA ILE A 126 -2.28 7.29 13.59
C ILE A 126 -1.46 8.40 14.29
N PRO A 127 -0.62 9.17 13.57
CA PRO A 127 0.28 10.13 14.19
C PRO A 127 -0.42 11.33 14.85
N SER A 128 -1.51 11.81 14.25
CA SER A 128 -2.18 13.04 14.67
C SER A 128 -3.36 12.77 15.62
N ARG A 129 -3.43 13.54 16.72
CA ARG A 129 -4.54 13.46 17.69
C ARG A 129 -5.91 13.70 17.05
N GLU A 130 -6.00 14.67 16.14
CA GLU A 130 -7.25 15.00 15.43
C GLU A 130 -7.76 13.80 14.61
N ARG A 131 -6.94 13.20 13.73
CA ARG A 131 -7.33 11.97 13.01
C ARG A 131 -7.67 10.81 13.95
N LYS A 132 -6.98 10.68 15.08
CA LYS A 132 -7.27 9.65 16.08
C LYS A 132 -8.69 9.81 16.64
N THR A 133 -9.08 11.04 17.01
CA THR A 133 -10.44 11.35 17.49
C THR A 133 -11.50 11.12 16.41
N ARG A 134 -11.22 11.52 15.16
CA ARG A 134 -12.13 11.31 14.03
C ARG A 134 -12.38 9.81 13.79
N VAL A 135 -11.31 9.00 13.75
CA VAL A 135 -11.43 7.55 13.56
C VAL A 135 -12.19 6.90 14.71
N PHE A 136 -11.94 7.32 15.95
CA PHE A 136 -12.69 6.85 17.10
C PHE A 136 -14.18 7.20 17.01
N ALA A 137 -14.52 8.44 16.67
CA ALA A 137 -15.91 8.88 16.49
C ALA A 137 -16.62 8.07 15.40
N VAL A 138 -15.97 7.84 14.25
CA VAL A 138 -16.51 6.99 13.18
C VAL A 138 -16.80 5.58 13.69
N TRP A 139 -15.94 5.01 14.53
CA TRP A 139 -16.15 3.67 15.07
C TRP A 139 -17.28 3.61 16.10
N VAL A 140 -17.39 4.61 16.98
CA VAL A 140 -18.47 4.71 17.96
C VAL A 140 -19.81 4.91 17.25
N THR A 141 -19.88 5.82 16.29
CA THR A 141 -21.09 6.03 15.48
C THR A 141 -21.47 4.76 14.71
N ALA A 142 -20.49 4.08 14.10
CA ALA A 142 -20.75 2.82 13.40
C ALA A 142 -21.22 1.69 14.32
N LEU A 143 -20.84 1.71 15.61
CA LEU A 143 -21.31 0.75 16.61
C LEU A 143 -22.74 1.04 17.05
N LEU A 144 -23.09 2.32 17.25
CA LEU A 144 -24.40 2.74 17.76
C LEU A 144 -25.49 2.78 16.67
N TYR A 145 -25.15 3.26 15.47
CA TYR A 145 -26.11 3.56 14.41
C TYR A 145 -25.95 2.65 13.18
N GLY A 146 -25.02 1.69 13.23
CA GLY A 146 -24.65 0.87 12.07
C GLY A 146 -23.71 1.61 11.11
N ARG A 147 -23.20 0.89 10.10
CA ARG A 147 -22.31 1.51 9.11
C ARG A 147 -23.12 2.29 8.10
N ASP A 148 -22.68 3.50 7.82
CA ASP A 148 -23.19 4.26 6.69
C ASP A 148 -22.61 3.67 5.40
N ILE A 149 -23.42 2.90 4.67
CA ILE A 149 -23.05 2.27 3.40
C ILE A 149 -23.62 3.13 2.28
N VAL A 150 -23.02 4.28 2.04
CA VAL A 150 -23.33 5.05 0.84
C VAL A 150 -22.76 4.29 -0.35
N SER A 151 -23.64 3.82 -1.22
CA SER A 151 -23.22 3.13 -2.45
C SER A 151 -22.46 4.11 -3.34
N LEU A 152 -21.17 3.83 -3.56
CA LEU A 152 -20.32 4.52 -4.53
C LEU A 152 -20.62 4.08 -5.97
N ALA A 153 -21.73 3.38 -6.25
CA ALA A 153 -22.08 2.96 -7.61
C ALA A 153 -22.11 4.14 -8.60
N SER A 154 -22.50 5.34 -8.15
CA SER A 154 -22.44 6.59 -8.92
C SER A 154 -21.01 7.07 -9.20
N VAL A 155 -20.02 6.67 -8.38
CA VAL A 155 -18.58 6.93 -8.59
C VAL A 155 -17.94 5.85 -9.45
N GLN A 156 -18.48 4.62 -9.45
CA GLN A 156 -17.98 3.51 -10.27
C GLN A 156 -18.46 3.58 -11.73
N HIS A 157 -19.65 4.14 -11.97
CA HIS A 157 -20.19 4.36 -13.32
C HIS A 157 -20.57 5.84 -13.55
N PRO A 158 -19.61 6.78 -13.47
CA PRO A 158 -19.89 8.21 -13.57
C PRO A 158 -20.52 8.58 -14.93
N ARG A 159 -20.24 7.80 -15.97
CA ARG A 159 -20.79 7.96 -17.32
C ARG A 159 -22.29 7.61 -17.42
N GLU A 160 -22.82 6.71 -16.60
CA GLU A 160 -24.22 6.28 -16.71
C GLU A 160 -25.21 7.38 -16.34
N ALA A 161 -24.86 8.25 -15.38
CA ALA A 161 -25.65 9.43 -15.02
C ALA A 161 -25.74 10.46 -16.17
N PHE A 162 -24.71 10.53 -17.04
CA PHE A 162 -24.72 11.37 -18.24
C PHE A 162 -25.43 10.72 -19.42
N VAL A 163 -25.27 9.40 -19.62
CA VAL A 163 -25.91 8.67 -20.73
C VAL A 163 -27.42 8.55 -20.54
N SER A 164 -27.90 8.35 -19.31
CA SER A 164 -29.33 8.28 -18.99
C SER A 164 -30.06 9.63 -19.16
N ARG A 165 -29.37 10.76 -18.95
CA ARG A 165 -29.92 12.12 -19.19
C ARG A 165 -29.66 12.65 -20.61
N GLY A 166 -28.62 12.17 -21.27
CA GLY A 166 -28.17 12.59 -22.60
C GLY A 166 -28.68 11.72 -23.74
N GLY A 167 -29.79 10.99 -23.54
CA GLY A 167 -30.51 10.32 -24.62
C GLY A 167 -31.05 11.34 -25.62
N LEU A 168 -30.17 11.90 -26.45
CA LEU A 168 -30.53 12.42 -27.75
C LEU A 168 -31.34 11.32 -28.42
N ARG A 169 -32.63 11.60 -28.63
CA ARG A 169 -33.50 10.87 -29.55
C ARG A 169 -32.73 10.75 -30.86
N ARG A 170 -32.02 9.65 -31.05
CA ARG A 170 -31.28 9.38 -32.27
C ARG A 170 -32.32 8.95 -33.30
N GLY A 171 -32.78 9.93 -34.05
CA GLY A 171 -33.28 9.84 -35.42
C GLY A 171 -34.45 8.89 -35.65
N GLU A 172 -35.63 9.47 -35.87
CA GLU A 172 -36.51 8.96 -36.92
C GLU A 172 -35.69 8.70 -38.19
N GLU A 173 -35.69 7.45 -38.66
CA GLU A 173 -35.18 7.08 -39.98
C GLU A 173 -35.99 7.84 -41.06
N PRO A 174 -35.34 8.45 -42.07
CA PRO A 174 -36.06 9.14 -43.12
C PRO A 174 -36.73 8.13 -44.06
N ALA A 175 -37.98 8.43 -44.41
CA ALA A 175 -38.76 7.71 -45.41
C ALA A 175 -37.99 7.57 -46.73
N GLN A 176 -37.88 6.34 -47.25
CA GLN A 176 -37.31 6.07 -48.58
C GLN A 176 -38.23 6.63 -49.69
N PRO A 177 -37.72 7.39 -50.67
CA PRO A 177 -38.50 7.76 -51.83
C PRO A 177 -38.51 6.61 -52.84
N GLY A 178 -39.70 6.31 -53.36
CA GLY A 178 -39.91 5.20 -54.30
C GLY A 178 -39.22 5.37 -55.66
N GLY A 179 -38.92 4.24 -56.28
CA GLY A 179 -38.46 4.14 -57.68
C GLY A 179 -39.08 2.93 -58.37
N ARG A 180 -40.02 3.19 -59.30
CA ARG A 180 -40.66 2.23 -60.22
C ARG A 180 -39.66 1.63 -61.22
N ARG A 181 -39.86 0.37 -61.67
CA ARG A 181 -40.45 0.01 -62.99
C ARG A 181 -40.25 -1.46 -63.43
N LYS A 182 -41.34 -2.02 -64.01
CA LYS A 182 -41.48 -2.98 -65.14
C LYS A 182 -40.96 -4.42 -64.93
N ALA A 183 -41.61 -5.48 -65.39
CA ALA A 183 -42.68 -5.66 -66.38
C ALA A 183 -43.72 -6.68 -65.90
#